data_AF-A0A3E4Q5A1-F1
#
_entry.id   AF-A0A3E4Q5A1-F1
#
_cell.length_a   1.000
_cell.length_b   1.000
_cell.length_c   1.000
_cell.angle_alpha   90.00
_cell.angle_beta   90.00
_cell.angle_gamma   90.00
#
_symmetry.space_group_name_H-M   'P 1'
#
loop_
_entity.id
_entity.type
_entity.pdbx_description
1 polymer ?
#
loop_
_entity_poly.entity_id
_entity_poly.type
_entity_poly.pdbx_seq_one_letter_code
_entity_poly.pdbx_strand_id
1 'polypeptide(L)'
;MVNSKPYYPEITCLKGIAILFVIMGHSLTPVLNLDTEISPILRYIIVEPQMSMFFIASGFLFSETLDWRTFFSKKFKRLMIPYVSFWCIMQFTHSVLAGFTRSGGYDIADEIVALFTGGHYWFLYDLLLVMITTRLFRSFKGGLILLATIAVICRLSISDMPTNMWRYFLYTPFFIAGIYMRRNYSVIRKFVSEYRLPIFAVSLVGFVLAYMFEEKEMFIGRMAGVVLFVTMCYTILYDFNGGG
;
A
#
# COMPACT_ATOMS: atom_id res chain seq x y z
N MET A 1 -1.45 27.55 22.22
CA MET A 1 -0.57 26.37 22.04
C MET A 1 -1.06 25.57 20.84
N VAL A 2 -0.38 25.67 19.70
CA VAL A 2 -0.71 24.84 18.52
C VAL A 2 -0.27 23.42 18.86
N ASN A 3 -1.21 22.53 19.13
CA ASN A 3 -0.94 21.11 19.33
C ASN A 3 -0.45 20.55 17.98
N SER A 4 0.86 20.60 17.74
CA SER A 4 1.46 20.10 16.52
C SER A 4 1.19 18.61 16.45
N LYS A 5 0.53 18.14 15.37
CA LYS A 5 0.31 16.72 15.17
C LYS A 5 1.66 15.99 15.20
N PRO A 6 1.74 14.82 15.85
CA PRO A 6 2.98 14.06 15.90
C PRO A 6 3.48 13.77 14.49
N TYR A 7 4.75 14.09 14.25
CA TYR A 7 5.43 13.86 12.98
C TYR A 7 6.25 12.58 13.06
N TYR A 8 6.12 11.72 12.04
CA TYR A 8 6.77 10.43 11.97
C TYR A 8 7.65 10.39 10.71
N PRO A 9 8.96 10.64 10.83
CA PRO A 9 9.85 10.76 9.67
C PRO A 9 9.96 9.43 8.92
N GLU A 10 9.96 8.29 9.63
CA GLU A 10 10.12 6.96 9.03
C GLU A 10 8.92 6.60 8.17
N ILE A 11 7.71 6.91 8.64
CA ILE A 11 6.47 6.71 7.89
C ILE A 11 6.39 7.66 6.68
N THR A 12 6.98 8.86 6.80
CA THR A 12 7.04 9.81 5.68
C THR A 12 8.00 9.34 4.60
N CYS A 13 9.18 8.84 4.99
CA CYS A 13 10.14 8.20 4.09
C CYS A 13 9.53 6.97 3.39
N LEU A 14 8.87 6.09 4.15
CA LEU A 14 8.22 4.88 3.63
C LEU A 14 7.18 5.20 2.55
N LYS A 15 6.33 6.22 2.77
CA LYS A 15 5.37 6.68 1.75
C LYS A 15 6.08 7.23 0.52
N GLY A 16 7.17 7.98 0.71
CA GLY A 16 7.97 8.51 -0.41
C GLY A 16 8.51 7.40 -1.29
N ILE A 17 9.12 6.38 -0.70
CA ILE A 17 9.63 5.20 -1.42
C ILE A 17 8.49 4.48 -2.14
N ALA A 18 7.35 4.25 -1.46
CA ALA A 18 6.20 3.59 -2.07
C ALA A 18 5.65 4.39 -3.28
N ILE A 19 5.59 5.72 -3.20
CA ILE A 19 5.18 6.58 -4.33
C ILE A 19 6.17 6.45 -5.49
N LEU A 20 7.48 6.50 -5.21
CA LEU A 20 8.51 6.35 -6.22
C LEU A 20 8.40 5.00 -6.93
N PHE A 21 8.19 3.92 -6.18
CA PHE A 21 8.00 2.59 -6.76
C PHE A 21 6.74 2.50 -7.62
N VAL A 22 5.63 3.11 -7.22
CA VAL A 22 4.42 3.14 -8.07
C VAL A 22 4.67 3.88 -9.37
N ILE A 23 5.34 5.04 -9.31
CA ILE A 23 5.70 5.79 -10.51
C ILE A 23 6.64 4.96 -11.40
N MET A 24 7.72 4.41 -10.84
CA MET A 24 8.65 3.56 -11.60
C MET A 24 7.93 2.35 -12.20
N GLY A 25 7.08 1.68 -11.42
CA GLY A 25 6.32 0.50 -11.84
C GLY A 25 5.40 0.78 -13.01
N HIS A 26 4.74 1.95 -13.05
CA HIS A 26 3.83 2.35 -14.14
C HIS A 26 4.52 3.07 -15.31
N SER A 27 5.67 3.70 -15.10
CA SER A 27 6.43 4.38 -16.15
C SER A 27 7.36 3.44 -16.92
N LEU A 28 7.88 2.39 -16.27
CA LEU A 28 8.80 1.42 -16.90
C LEU A 28 8.03 0.31 -17.65
N THR A 29 6.83 -0.07 -17.19
CA THR A 29 5.97 -1.10 -17.81
C THR A 29 5.65 -0.88 -19.30
N PRO A 30 5.30 0.35 -19.75
CA PRO A 30 4.88 0.57 -21.15
C PRO A 30 6.04 0.86 -22.11
N VAL A 31 7.25 1.13 -21.61
CA VAL A 31 8.42 1.49 -22.45
C VAL A 31 9.38 0.32 -22.61
N LEU A 32 9.46 -0.56 -21.60
CA LEU A 32 10.37 -1.70 -21.58
C LEU A 32 9.55 -2.98 -21.46
N ASN A 33 9.87 -3.96 -22.28
CA ASN A 33 9.22 -5.26 -22.19
C ASN A 33 9.79 -5.98 -20.94
N LEU A 34 9.03 -5.96 -19.85
CA LEU A 34 9.51 -6.31 -18.51
C LEU A 34 10.04 -7.73 -18.36
N ASP A 35 9.64 -8.64 -19.25
CA ASP A 35 10.09 -10.03 -19.24
C ASP A 35 11.45 -10.20 -19.95
N THR A 36 11.89 -9.23 -20.76
CA THR A 36 13.12 -9.33 -21.56
C THR A 36 14.13 -8.22 -21.30
N GLU A 37 13.72 -7.04 -20.81
CA GLU A 37 14.58 -5.85 -20.74
C GLU A 37 14.85 -5.33 -19.32
N ILE A 38 14.03 -5.72 -18.34
CA ILE A 38 14.27 -5.44 -16.93
C ILE A 38 14.52 -6.77 -16.22
N SER A 39 15.57 -6.80 -15.38
CA SER A 39 15.84 -7.98 -14.57
C SER A 39 14.60 -8.33 -13.71
N PRO A 40 14.09 -9.57 -13.73
CA PRO A 40 12.86 -9.94 -13.02
C PRO A 40 12.89 -9.62 -11.52
N ILE A 41 14.08 -9.65 -10.91
CA ILE A 41 14.31 -9.22 -9.53
C ILE A 41 14.06 -7.72 -9.32
N LEU A 42 14.42 -6.87 -10.27
CA LEU A 42 14.18 -5.43 -10.17
C LEU A 42 12.68 -5.12 -10.24
N ARG A 43 11.95 -5.82 -11.13
CA ARG A 43 10.49 -5.75 -11.17
C ARG A 43 9.89 -6.20 -9.84
N TYR A 44 10.38 -7.29 -9.25
CA TYR A 44 9.93 -7.80 -7.96
C TYR A 44 10.15 -6.78 -6.83
N ILE A 45 11.33 -6.15 -6.78
CA ILE A 45 11.66 -5.09 -5.81
C ILE A 45 10.69 -3.90 -5.91
N ILE A 46 10.37 -3.47 -7.13
CA ILE A 46 9.55 -2.27 -7.35
C ILE A 46 8.07 -2.58 -7.11
N VAL A 47 7.54 -3.64 -7.73
CA VAL A 47 6.09 -3.85 -7.87
C VAL A 47 5.47 -4.51 -6.64
N GLU A 48 6.18 -5.45 -5.99
CA GLU A 48 5.58 -6.27 -4.94
C GLU A 48 5.34 -5.54 -3.59
N PRO A 49 6.31 -4.78 -3.04
CA PRO A 49 6.16 -4.21 -1.71
C PRO A 49 5.36 -2.92 -1.70
N GLN A 50 5.26 -2.20 -2.83
CA GLN A 50 4.73 -0.83 -2.88
C GLN A 50 3.32 -0.69 -2.28
N MET A 51 2.39 -1.57 -2.64
CA MET A 51 1.01 -1.51 -2.16
C MET A 51 0.93 -1.88 -0.68
N SER A 52 1.63 -2.94 -0.26
CA SER A 52 1.70 -3.33 1.15
C SER A 52 2.28 -2.22 2.04
N MET A 53 3.31 -1.50 1.57
CA MET A 53 3.86 -0.32 2.26
C MET A 53 2.81 0.79 2.40
N PHE A 54 2.04 1.08 1.35
CA PHE A 54 0.97 2.07 1.42
C PHE A 54 -0.15 1.69 2.39
N PHE A 55 -0.55 0.41 2.44
CA PHE A 55 -1.56 -0.06 3.38
C PHE A 55 -1.06 0.04 4.84
N ILE A 56 0.19 -0.33 5.13
CA ILE A 56 0.79 -0.13 6.46
C ILE A 56 0.84 1.35 6.84
N ALA A 57 1.35 2.21 5.95
CA ALA A 57 1.42 3.65 6.21
C ALA A 57 0.03 4.27 6.43
N SER A 58 -0.97 3.79 5.68
CA SER A 58 -2.35 4.25 5.80
C SER A 58 -3.02 3.78 7.09
N GLY A 59 -2.75 2.54 7.51
CA GLY A 59 -3.18 1.99 8.79
C GLY A 59 -2.54 2.71 9.97
N PHE A 60 -1.24 2.99 9.89
CA PHE A 60 -0.53 3.80 10.87
C PHE A 60 -1.16 5.20 11.01
N LEU A 61 -1.46 5.86 9.90
CA LEU A 61 -2.07 7.20 9.91
C LEU A 61 -3.59 7.18 10.11
N PHE A 62 -4.19 5.99 10.30
CA PHE A 62 -5.63 5.85 10.50
C PHE A 62 -6.04 6.48 11.84
N SER A 63 -7.20 7.16 11.85
CA SER A 63 -7.72 7.77 13.08
C SER A 63 -8.89 6.95 13.58
N GLU A 64 -8.71 6.35 14.75
CA GLU A 64 -9.70 5.51 15.40
C GLU A 64 -10.76 6.32 16.17
N THR A 65 -10.60 7.63 16.35
CA THR A 65 -11.46 8.40 17.28
C THR A 65 -12.46 9.31 16.58
N LEU A 66 -12.34 9.53 15.27
CA LEU A 66 -13.31 10.35 14.52
C LEU A 66 -14.71 9.74 14.59
N ASP A 67 -15.76 10.54 14.49
CA ASP A 67 -17.15 10.10 14.25
C ASP A 67 -17.36 9.69 12.79
N TRP A 68 -18.44 8.96 12.49
CA TRP A 68 -18.71 8.42 11.13
C TRP A 68 -18.89 9.52 10.08
N ARG A 69 -19.60 10.60 10.41
CA ARG A 69 -19.89 11.69 9.47
C ARG A 69 -18.60 12.43 9.10
N THR A 70 -17.80 12.81 10.09
CA THR A 70 -16.50 13.46 9.88
C THR A 70 -15.51 12.53 9.20
N PHE A 71 -15.53 11.24 9.53
CA PHE A 71 -14.71 10.22 8.88
C PHE A 71 -14.99 10.16 7.38
N PHE A 72 -16.25 9.93 6.98
CA PHE A 72 -16.63 9.86 5.58
C PHE A 72 -16.35 11.19 4.87
N SER A 73 -16.71 12.34 5.45
CA SER A 73 -16.46 13.64 4.83
C SER A 73 -14.97 13.89 4.57
N LYS A 74 -14.10 13.61 5.54
CA LYS A 74 -12.64 13.80 5.39
C LYS A 74 -12.04 12.81 4.40
N LYS A 75 -12.47 11.55 4.42
CA LYS A 75 -11.94 10.51 3.54
C LYS A 75 -12.43 10.69 2.11
N PHE A 76 -13.71 11.00 1.93
CA PHE A 76 -14.28 11.36 0.64
C PHE A 76 -13.53 12.54 0.02
N LYS A 77 -13.39 13.66 0.74
CA LYS A 77 -12.63 14.82 0.24
C LYS A 77 -11.18 14.49 -0.09
N ARG A 78 -10.51 13.68 0.74
CA ARG A 78 -9.08 13.37 0.55
C ARG A 78 -8.80 12.34 -0.53
N LEU A 79 -9.72 11.40 -0.77
CA LEU A 79 -9.52 10.29 -1.71
C LEU A 79 -10.28 10.53 -3.01
N MET A 80 -11.56 10.89 -2.95
CA MET A 80 -12.40 11.06 -4.13
C MET A 80 -12.07 12.31 -4.92
N ILE A 81 -11.69 13.43 -4.26
CA ILE A 81 -11.36 14.66 -5.01
C ILE A 81 -10.12 14.42 -5.90
N PRO A 82 -8.97 13.95 -5.39
CA PRO A 82 -7.84 13.65 -6.26
C PRO A 82 -8.20 12.60 -7.31
N TYR A 83 -8.91 11.55 -6.92
CA TYR A 83 -9.29 10.46 -7.81
C TYR A 83 -10.11 10.93 -9.02
N VAL A 84 -11.22 11.62 -8.77
CA VAL A 84 -12.08 12.15 -9.84
C VAL A 84 -11.34 13.22 -10.64
N SER A 85 -10.52 14.06 -9.99
CA SER A 85 -9.74 15.08 -10.70
C SER A 85 -8.76 14.46 -11.68
N PHE A 86 -7.98 13.44 -11.25
CA PHE A 86 -7.05 12.74 -12.12
C PHE A 86 -7.77 11.97 -13.23
N TRP A 87 -8.90 11.33 -12.92
CA TRP A 87 -9.72 10.68 -13.93
C TRP A 87 -10.22 11.69 -14.98
N CYS A 88 -10.74 12.85 -14.57
CA CYS A 88 -11.15 13.91 -15.49
C CYS A 88 -10.00 14.42 -16.35
N ILE A 89 -8.81 14.66 -15.76
CA ILE A 89 -7.62 15.08 -16.49
C ILE A 89 -7.20 14.02 -17.51
N MET A 90 -7.20 12.75 -17.11
CA MET A 90 -6.82 11.63 -17.97
C MET A 90 -7.80 11.50 -19.13
N GLN A 91 -9.12 11.55 -18.86
CA GLN A 91 -10.14 11.50 -19.89
C GLN A 91 -10.08 12.68 -20.86
N PHE A 92 -9.85 13.89 -20.34
CA PHE A 92 -9.64 15.07 -21.18
C PHE A 92 -8.42 14.91 -22.08
N THR A 93 -7.29 14.49 -21.50
CA THR A 93 -6.02 14.31 -22.22
C THR A 93 -6.16 13.25 -23.30
N HIS A 94 -6.80 12.11 -23.00
CA HIS A 94 -7.09 11.07 -23.96
C HIS A 94 -8.03 11.56 -25.07
N SER A 95 -9.10 12.28 -24.73
CA SER A 95 -10.04 12.81 -25.73
C SER A 95 -9.37 13.78 -26.71
N VAL A 96 -8.48 14.65 -26.22
CA VAL A 96 -7.74 15.62 -27.04
C VAL A 96 -6.64 14.94 -27.87
N LEU A 97 -5.95 13.95 -27.30
CA LEU A 97 -4.82 13.27 -27.94
C LEU A 97 -5.22 12.00 -28.70
N ALA A 98 -6.50 11.60 -28.70
CA ALA A 98 -6.99 10.37 -29.34
C ALA A 98 -6.64 10.28 -30.83
N GLY A 99 -6.55 11.43 -31.52
CA GLY A 99 -6.13 11.49 -32.93
C GLY A 99 -4.62 11.27 -33.14
N PHE A 100 -3.82 11.41 -32.09
CA PHE A 100 -2.36 11.26 -32.09
C PHE A 100 -1.88 9.96 -31.43
N THR A 101 -2.75 9.28 -30.69
CA THR A 101 -2.43 8.02 -29.98
C THR A 101 -3.15 6.84 -30.62
N ARG A 102 -2.48 5.70 -30.76
CA ARG A 102 -3.08 4.43 -31.26
C ARG A 102 -4.07 3.79 -30.28
N SER A 103 -4.55 4.53 -29.27
CA SER A 103 -5.27 4.00 -28.12
C SER A 103 -6.72 3.59 -28.41
N GLY A 104 -7.28 3.91 -29.58
CA GLY A 104 -8.70 3.71 -29.87
C GLY A 104 -9.58 4.68 -29.07
N GLY A 105 -10.84 4.83 -29.48
CA GLY A 105 -11.84 5.61 -28.74
C GLY A 105 -12.29 4.86 -27.50
N TYR A 106 -12.31 5.52 -26.35
CA TYR A 106 -12.82 4.96 -25.10
C TYR A 106 -14.35 5.03 -25.04
N ASP A 107 -15.00 3.97 -24.57
CA ASP A 107 -16.41 4.03 -24.17
C ASP A 107 -16.50 4.71 -22.80
N ILE A 108 -17.18 5.86 -22.76
CA ILE A 108 -17.41 6.64 -21.55
C ILE A 108 -18.20 5.82 -20.52
N ALA A 109 -19.08 4.91 -20.95
CA ALA A 109 -19.85 4.06 -20.06
C ALA A 109 -18.93 3.10 -19.28
N ASP A 110 -17.98 2.46 -19.96
CA ASP A 110 -17.01 1.56 -19.33
C ASP A 110 -16.08 2.31 -18.36
N GLU A 111 -15.71 3.55 -18.69
CA GLU A 111 -14.90 4.40 -17.82
C GLU A 111 -15.64 4.87 -16.56
N ILE A 112 -16.93 5.16 -16.66
CA ILE A 112 -17.77 5.44 -15.50
C ILE A 112 -17.89 4.18 -14.64
N VAL A 113 -18.09 3.00 -15.23
CA VAL A 113 -18.11 1.74 -14.49
C VAL A 113 -16.76 1.49 -13.82
N ALA A 114 -15.64 1.74 -14.50
CA ALA A 114 -14.29 1.65 -13.94
C ALA A 114 -14.09 2.62 -12.77
N LEU A 115 -14.66 3.82 -12.83
CA LEU A 115 -14.61 4.81 -11.75
C LEU A 115 -15.22 4.25 -10.45
N PHE A 116 -16.34 3.53 -10.55
CA PHE A 116 -17.07 2.98 -9.39
C PHE A 116 -16.63 1.57 -8.97
N THR A 117 -15.99 0.81 -9.86
CA THR A 117 -15.51 -0.57 -9.60
C THR A 117 -14.02 -0.62 -9.20
N GLY A 118 -13.35 0.53 -9.19
CA GLY A 118 -11.96 0.68 -8.81
C GLY A 118 -11.00 0.79 -9.99
N GLY A 119 -11.29 0.16 -11.13
CA GLY A 119 -10.57 0.35 -12.40
C GLY A 119 -9.04 0.48 -12.26
N HIS A 120 -8.48 1.53 -12.86
CA HIS A 120 -7.04 1.85 -12.79
C HIS A 120 -6.55 2.28 -11.40
N TYR A 121 -7.43 2.68 -10.49
CA TYR A 121 -7.09 3.20 -9.18
C TYR A 121 -7.68 2.34 -8.05
N TRP A 122 -7.75 1.03 -8.30
CA TRP A 122 -8.34 0.01 -7.43
C TRP A 122 -7.85 0.14 -5.98
N PHE A 123 -6.60 0.55 -5.80
CA PHE A 123 -5.97 0.74 -4.50
C PHE A 123 -6.77 1.70 -3.60
N LEU A 124 -7.30 2.80 -4.14
CA LEU A 124 -8.07 3.77 -3.35
C LEU A 124 -9.41 3.19 -2.89
N TYR A 125 -10.04 2.40 -3.75
CA TYR A 125 -11.28 1.70 -3.43
C TYR A 125 -11.05 0.66 -2.33
N ASP A 126 -10.07 -0.23 -2.49
CA ASP A 126 -9.73 -1.25 -1.51
C ASP A 126 -9.32 -0.61 -0.18
N LEU A 127 -8.55 0.47 -0.22
CA LEU A 127 -8.16 1.20 0.98
C LEU A 127 -9.37 1.78 1.72
N LEU A 128 -10.34 2.34 1.00
CA LEU A 128 -11.58 2.82 1.61
C LEU A 128 -12.36 1.67 2.25
N LEU A 129 -12.46 0.53 1.58
CA LEU A 129 -13.16 -0.65 2.07
C LEU A 129 -12.50 -1.19 3.35
N VAL A 130 -11.18 -1.37 3.34
CA VAL A 130 -10.40 -1.77 4.53
C VAL A 130 -10.58 -0.79 5.68
N MET A 131 -10.60 0.52 5.41
CA MET A 131 -10.83 1.51 6.45
C MET A 131 -12.23 1.40 7.07
N ILE A 132 -13.27 1.12 6.27
CA ILE A 132 -14.65 0.95 6.74
C ILE A 132 -14.76 -0.35 7.57
N THR A 133 -14.28 -1.48 7.05
CA THR A 133 -14.38 -2.78 7.72
C THR A 133 -13.57 -2.81 9.02
N THR A 134 -12.35 -2.28 9.01
CA THR A 134 -11.54 -2.10 10.22
C THR A 134 -12.30 -1.30 11.27
N ARG A 135 -13.00 -0.24 10.85
CA ARG A 135 -13.75 0.63 11.74
C ARG A 135 -15.00 -0.04 12.33
N LEU A 136 -15.66 -0.92 11.58
CA LEU A 136 -16.74 -1.75 12.09
C LEU A 136 -16.21 -2.76 13.12
N PHE A 137 -15.11 -3.44 12.77
CA PHE A 137 -14.54 -4.52 13.56
C PHE A 137 -13.82 -4.07 14.82
N ARG A 138 -13.41 -2.80 14.93
CA ARG A 138 -12.81 -2.27 16.17
C ARG A 138 -13.78 -2.27 17.35
N SER A 139 -15.10 -2.31 17.10
CA SER A 139 -16.12 -2.12 18.14
C SER A 139 -16.17 -3.27 19.13
N PHE A 140 -15.58 -4.43 18.78
CA PHE A 140 -15.51 -5.60 19.62
C PHE A 140 -14.08 -5.94 20.05
N LYS A 141 -13.95 -6.52 21.24
CA LYS A 141 -12.66 -6.90 21.81
C LYS A 141 -11.99 -7.95 20.91
N GLY A 142 -10.78 -7.65 20.44
CA GLY A 142 -10.03 -8.54 19.54
C GLY A 142 -10.46 -8.49 18.07
N GLY A 143 -11.39 -7.60 17.67
CA GLY A 143 -11.95 -7.66 16.33
C GLY A 143 -11.05 -7.31 15.18
N LEU A 144 -10.03 -6.50 15.41
CA LEU A 144 -8.98 -6.28 14.41
C LEU A 144 -8.15 -7.54 14.18
N ILE A 145 -7.86 -8.32 15.23
CA ILE A 145 -7.13 -9.58 15.10
C ILE A 145 -8.01 -10.57 14.34
N LEU A 146 -9.29 -10.70 14.71
CA LEU A 146 -10.23 -11.56 13.99
C LEU A 146 -10.31 -11.22 12.51
N LEU A 147 -10.42 -9.93 12.16
CA LEU A 147 -10.48 -9.47 10.78
C LEU A 147 -9.19 -9.81 10.01
N ALA A 148 -8.02 -9.59 10.62
CA ALA A 148 -6.74 -9.95 10.02
C ALA A 148 -6.62 -11.46 9.81
N THR A 149 -7.03 -12.26 10.79
CA THR A 149 -7.02 -13.73 10.71
C THR A 149 -7.96 -14.23 9.62
N ILE A 150 -9.20 -13.73 9.55
CA ILE A 150 -10.15 -14.06 8.48
C ILE A 150 -9.53 -13.70 7.12
N ALA A 151 -8.91 -12.52 7.00
CA ALA A 151 -8.32 -12.08 5.75
C ALA A 151 -7.16 -12.99 5.30
N VAL A 152 -6.28 -13.40 6.21
CA VAL A 152 -5.22 -14.36 5.90
C VAL A 152 -5.80 -15.73 5.51
N ILE A 153 -6.78 -16.24 6.25
CA ILE A 153 -7.42 -17.53 5.93
C ILE A 153 -8.10 -17.49 4.57
N CYS A 154 -8.95 -16.50 4.31
CA CYS A 154 -9.63 -16.35 3.02
C CYS A 154 -8.61 -16.26 1.87
N ARG A 155 -7.51 -15.54 2.08
CA ARG A 155 -6.45 -15.42 1.08
C ARG A 155 -5.71 -16.73 0.81
N LEU A 156 -5.54 -17.59 1.81
CA LEU A 156 -4.83 -18.87 1.66
C LEU A 156 -5.75 -20.01 1.22
N SER A 157 -7.04 -19.96 1.53
CA SER A 157 -7.97 -21.08 1.34
C SER A 157 -8.83 -21.00 0.09
N ILE A 158 -9.01 -19.81 -0.49
CA ILE A 158 -9.89 -19.61 -1.66
C ILE A 158 -9.00 -19.16 -2.82
N SER A 159 -8.77 -20.00 -3.82
CA SER A 159 -7.96 -19.67 -5.00
C SER A 159 -8.72 -18.82 -6.02
N ASP A 160 -10.02 -19.09 -6.21
CA ASP A 160 -10.79 -18.58 -7.35
C ASP A 160 -11.61 -17.33 -6.99
N MET A 161 -10.95 -16.37 -6.35
CA MET A 161 -11.61 -15.16 -5.88
C MET A 161 -11.59 -14.05 -6.95
N PRO A 162 -12.64 -13.22 -7.07
CA PRO A 162 -12.58 -12.01 -7.87
C PRO A 162 -11.41 -11.11 -7.44
N THR A 163 -10.72 -10.49 -8.39
CA THR A 163 -9.46 -9.75 -8.15
C THR A 163 -9.58 -8.66 -7.08
N ASN A 164 -10.68 -7.92 -7.02
CA ASN A 164 -10.90 -6.89 -6.00
C ASN A 164 -10.99 -7.50 -4.58
N MET A 165 -11.66 -8.65 -4.47
CA MET A 165 -11.80 -9.37 -3.21
C MET A 165 -10.46 -9.98 -2.78
N TRP A 166 -9.69 -10.51 -3.75
CA TRP A 166 -8.33 -10.99 -3.54
C TRP A 166 -7.42 -9.92 -2.93
N ARG A 167 -7.40 -8.73 -3.55
CA ARG A 167 -6.60 -7.59 -3.10
C ARG A 167 -7.04 -7.11 -1.72
N TYR A 168 -8.34 -7.00 -1.48
CA TYR A 168 -8.87 -6.64 -0.17
C TYR A 168 -8.34 -7.55 0.94
N PHE A 169 -8.46 -8.87 0.79
CA PHE A 169 -8.00 -9.81 1.81
C PHE A 169 -6.48 -9.85 1.93
N LEU A 170 -5.76 -9.70 0.82
CA LEU A 170 -4.30 -9.62 0.82
C LEU A 170 -3.79 -8.43 1.64
N TYR A 171 -4.41 -7.25 1.49
CA TYR A 171 -3.89 -6.00 2.07
C TYR A 171 -4.48 -5.64 3.45
N THR A 172 -5.60 -6.24 3.84
CA THR A 172 -6.22 -6.02 5.16
C THR A 172 -5.25 -6.28 6.33
N PRO A 173 -4.48 -7.39 6.37
CA PRO A 173 -3.52 -7.65 7.45
C PRO A 173 -2.44 -6.57 7.54
N PHE A 174 -1.95 -6.07 6.41
CA PHE A 174 -0.95 -4.99 6.35
C PHE A 174 -1.51 -3.68 6.94
N PHE A 175 -2.74 -3.33 6.60
CA PHE A 175 -3.38 -2.15 7.17
C PHE A 175 -3.51 -2.25 8.70
N ILE A 176 -3.97 -3.40 9.19
CA ILE A 176 -4.13 -3.66 10.62
C ILE A 176 -2.76 -3.65 11.32
N ALA A 177 -1.73 -4.23 10.71
CA ALA A 177 -0.35 -4.15 11.20
C ALA A 177 0.08 -2.68 11.39
N GLY A 178 -0.24 -1.79 10.46
CA GLY A 178 0.00 -0.35 10.60
C GLY A 178 -0.66 0.27 11.84
N ILE A 179 -1.89 -0.13 12.17
CA ILE A 179 -2.59 0.33 13.39
C ILE A 179 -1.85 -0.13 14.65
N TYR A 180 -1.49 -1.42 14.71
CA TYR A 180 -0.72 -1.97 15.83
C TYR A 180 0.66 -1.34 15.95
N MET A 181 1.31 -1.03 14.82
CA MET A 181 2.57 -0.29 14.79
C MET A 181 2.44 1.08 15.44
N ARG A 182 1.34 1.80 15.20
CA ARG A 182 1.11 3.09 15.85
C ARG A 182 0.82 2.96 17.34
N ARG A 183 -0.01 1.99 17.74
CA ARG A 183 -0.34 1.76 19.15
C ARG A 183 0.89 1.43 19.99
N ASN A 184 1.87 0.74 19.40
CA ASN A 184 3.11 0.32 20.06
C ASN A 184 4.34 1.08 19.52
N TYR A 185 4.16 2.30 19.00
CA TYR A 185 5.21 3.00 18.26
C TYR A 185 6.51 3.18 19.06
N SER A 186 6.43 3.53 20.35
CA SER A 186 7.63 3.73 21.19
C SER A 186 8.47 2.46 21.33
N VAL A 187 7.81 1.32 21.56
CA VAL A 187 8.45 0.01 21.71
C VAL A 187 9.05 -0.45 20.38
N ILE A 188 8.27 -0.36 19.30
CA ILE A 188 8.71 -0.78 17.97
C ILE A 188 9.86 0.10 17.48
N ARG A 189 9.79 1.41 17.67
CA ARG A 189 10.87 2.34 17.31
C ARG A 189 12.17 1.97 18.02
N LYS A 190 12.13 1.75 19.34
CA LYS A 190 13.30 1.35 20.12
C LYS A 190 13.87 0.02 19.60
N PHE A 191 13.03 -0.99 19.48
CA PHE A 191 13.43 -2.33 19.00
C PHE A 191 14.05 -2.28 17.60
N VAL A 192 13.39 -1.62 16.65
CA VAL A 192 13.90 -1.50 15.28
C VAL A 192 15.19 -0.69 15.25
N SER A 193 15.35 0.36 16.06
CA SER A 193 16.60 1.14 16.10
C SER A 193 17.80 0.34 16.63
N GLU A 194 17.57 -0.52 17.62
CA GLU A 194 18.58 -1.36 18.28
C GLU A 194 19.00 -2.53 17.38
N TYR A 195 18.02 -3.19 16.73
CA TYR A 195 18.23 -4.38 15.91
C TYR A 195 18.15 -4.09 14.40
N ARG A 196 18.39 -2.84 13.95
CA ARG A 196 18.17 -2.43 12.55
C ARG A 196 18.91 -3.28 11.52
N LEU A 197 20.21 -3.53 11.74
CA LEU A 197 21.06 -4.29 10.83
C LEU A 197 20.66 -5.78 10.75
N PRO A 198 20.48 -6.51 11.87
CA PRO A 198 20.04 -7.89 11.78
C PRO A 198 18.63 -8.03 11.21
N ILE A 199 17.68 -7.14 11.55
CA ILE A 199 16.34 -7.17 10.95
C ILE A 199 16.42 -6.90 9.45
N PHE A 200 17.23 -5.93 9.00
CA PHE A 200 17.45 -5.65 7.58
C PHE A 200 18.03 -6.88 6.86
N ALA A 201 19.07 -7.50 7.40
CA ALA A 201 19.71 -8.67 6.81
C ALA A 201 18.74 -9.86 6.71
N VAL A 202 18.01 -10.18 7.79
CA VAL A 202 17.00 -11.26 7.79
C VAL A 202 15.88 -10.96 6.80
N SER A 203 15.41 -9.71 6.72
CA SER A 203 14.36 -9.32 5.79
C SER A 203 14.83 -9.38 4.34
N LEU A 204 16.08 -9.03 4.07
CA LEU A 204 16.68 -9.11 2.75
C LEU A 204 16.80 -10.57 2.29
N VAL A 205 17.32 -11.44 3.16
CA VAL A 205 17.40 -12.88 2.88
C VAL A 205 16.01 -13.46 2.65
N GLY A 206 15.04 -13.16 3.51
CA GLY A 206 13.67 -13.60 3.34
C GLY A 206 13.03 -13.11 2.04
N PHE A 207 13.31 -11.86 1.63
CA PHE A 207 12.82 -11.28 0.39
C PHE A 207 13.43 -11.95 -0.84
N VAL A 208 14.74 -12.22 -0.83
CA VAL A 208 15.44 -12.92 -1.91
C VAL A 208 14.99 -14.37 -2.01
N LEU A 209 14.86 -15.08 -0.87
CA LEU A 209 14.34 -16.45 -0.87
C LEU A 209 12.91 -16.49 -1.42
N ALA A 210 12.04 -15.56 -0.99
CA ALA A 210 10.67 -15.48 -1.53
C ALA A 210 10.61 -15.22 -3.04
N TYR A 211 11.61 -14.51 -3.59
CA TYR A 211 11.77 -14.39 -5.03
C TYR A 211 12.23 -15.70 -5.69
N MET A 212 13.19 -16.41 -5.09
CA MET A 212 13.77 -17.63 -5.65
C MET A 212 12.81 -18.83 -5.68
N PHE A 213 11.87 -18.92 -4.74
CA PHE A 213 10.94 -20.05 -4.65
C PHE A 213 9.73 -19.94 -5.60
N GLU A 214 9.74 -18.99 -6.54
CA GLU A 214 8.90 -18.87 -7.75
C GLU A 214 7.36 -19.02 -7.65
N GLU A 215 6.79 -19.26 -6.47
CA GLU A 215 5.36 -19.12 -6.25
C GLU A 215 5.03 -17.62 -6.11
N LYS A 216 4.88 -16.99 -7.28
CA LYS A 216 4.07 -15.78 -7.49
C LYS A 216 2.87 -15.91 -6.55
N GLU A 217 2.71 -14.99 -5.60
CA GLU A 217 1.63 -14.94 -4.58
C GLU A 217 2.03 -15.26 -3.12
N MET A 218 3.32 -15.36 -2.76
CA MET A 218 3.67 -15.46 -1.34
C MET A 218 3.44 -14.13 -0.61
N PHE A 219 2.36 -14.08 0.19
CA PHE A 219 2.14 -13.10 1.28
C PHE A 219 3.43 -12.80 2.06
N ILE A 220 4.27 -13.83 2.25
CA ILE A 220 5.59 -13.77 2.90
C ILE A 220 6.57 -12.85 2.17
N GLY A 221 6.66 -12.89 0.84
CA GLY A 221 7.55 -12.01 0.06
C GLY A 221 7.16 -10.55 0.21
N ARG A 222 5.86 -10.24 0.17
CA ARG A 222 5.35 -8.89 0.43
C ARG A 222 5.62 -8.45 1.87
N MET A 223 5.44 -9.33 2.85
CA MET A 223 5.78 -9.07 4.25
C MET A 223 7.27 -8.77 4.42
N ALA A 224 8.15 -9.63 3.91
CA ALA A 224 9.60 -9.45 3.97
C ALA A 224 10.02 -8.14 3.30
N GLY A 225 9.46 -7.82 2.14
CA GLY A 225 9.69 -6.56 1.44
C GLY A 225 9.29 -5.35 2.28
N VAL A 226 8.12 -5.36 2.91
CA VAL A 226 7.74 -4.24 3.79
C VAL A 226 8.68 -4.11 4.98
N VAL A 227 9.04 -5.20 5.66
CA VAL A 227 9.97 -5.13 6.80
C VAL A 227 11.34 -4.60 6.34
N LEU A 228 11.81 -5.03 5.18
CA LEU A 228 13.05 -4.55 4.57
C LEU A 228 13.01 -3.02 4.34
N PHE A 229 11.96 -2.51 3.70
CA PHE A 229 11.87 -1.08 3.41
C PHE A 229 11.58 -0.22 4.65
N VAL A 230 10.82 -0.74 5.61
CA VAL A 230 10.63 -0.07 6.91
C VAL A 230 11.98 0.03 7.62
N THR A 231 12.73 -1.06 7.77
CA THR A 231 14.05 -1.03 8.41
C THR A 231 15.04 -0.17 7.66
N MET A 232 15.02 -0.16 6.33
CA MET A 232 15.83 0.74 5.52
C MET A 232 15.53 2.22 5.85
N CYS A 233 14.26 2.61 5.98
CA CYS A 233 13.89 3.97 6.39
C CYS A 233 14.47 4.33 7.77
N TYR A 234 14.41 3.39 8.72
CA TYR A 234 14.99 3.59 10.06
C TYR A 234 16.51 3.71 10.02
N THR A 235 17.20 2.89 9.23
CA THR A 235 18.67 2.96 9.08
C THR A 235 19.09 4.29 8.46
N ILE A 236 18.48 4.67 7.33
CA ILE A 236 18.75 5.95 6.66
C ILE A 236 18.58 7.11 7.65
N LEU A 237 17.43 7.17 8.34
CA LEU A 237 17.13 8.28 9.25
C LEU A 237 17.97 8.28 10.53
N TYR A 238 18.41 7.12 11.02
CA TYR A 238 19.32 7.03 12.17
C TYR A 238 20.70 7.58 11.81
N ASP A 239 21.23 7.19 10.65
CA ASP A 239 22.55 7.62 10.18
C ASP A 239 22.55 9.13 9.84
N PHE A 240 21.47 9.66 9.28
CA PHE A 240 21.33 11.09 8.99
C PHE A 240 21.15 11.99 10.22
N ASN A 241 20.55 11.48 11.31
CA ASN A 241 20.32 12.26 12.53
C ASN A 241 21.49 12.23 13.51
N GLY A 242 22.63 11.63 13.13
CA GLY A 242 23.80 11.47 13.98
C GLY A 242 23.50 10.52 15.13
N GLY A 243 23.74 9.23 14.92
CA GLY A 243 23.61 8.21 15.95
C GLY A 243 24.38 8.59 17.21
N GLY A 244 23.64 8.99 18.25
CA GLY A 244 24.08 9.15 19.63
C GLY A 244 23.53 8.03 20.49
#